data_AF-A0A1T4WKG1-F1
#
_entry.id   AF-A0A1T4WKG1-F1
#
_cell.length_a   1.000
_cell.length_b   1.000
_cell.length_c   1.000
_cell.angle_alpha   90.00
_cell.angle_beta   90.00
_cell.angle_gamma   90.00
#
_symmetry.space_group_name_H-M   'P 1'
#
loop_
_entity.id
_entity.type
_entity.pdbx_description
1 polymer ?
#
loop_
_entity_poly.entity_id
_entity_poly.type
_entity_poly.pdbx_seq_one_letter_code
_entity_poly.pdbx_strand_id
1 'polypeptide(L)'
;MTITVNWAAIDKDPRFQALHKRKTTFLWGLMIFSLIYYFLLPIGAAYFPELFKTKVWGAMNFGILFALSEFVVAWAVAFIYTHRANREFDAMVADIVRDAELIR
;
A
#
# COMPACT_ATOMS: atom_id res chain seq x y z
N MET A 1 25.00 -8.02 -29.30
CA MET A 1 23.88 -7.23 -29.84
C MET A 1 23.02 -6.85 -28.65
N THR A 2 23.08 -5.60 -28.18
CA THR A 2 22.25 -5.15 -27.04
C THR A 2 20.81 -5.04 -27.52
N ILE A 3 19.93 -5.92 -27.04
CA ILE A 3 18.50 -5.83 -27.33
C ILE A 3 17.99 -4.56 -26.65
N THR A 4 17.71 -3.53 -27.44
CA THR A 4 17.13 -2.27 -26.94
C THR A 4 15.64 -2.48 -26.74
N VAL A 5 15.23 -2.70 -25.50
CA VAL A 5 13.81 -2.82 -25.12
C VAL A 5 13.07 -1.54 -25.49
N ASN A 6 11.96 -1.67 -26.23
CA ASN A 6 11.12 -0.52 -26.58
C ASN A 6 10.14 -0.19 -25.45
N TRP A 7 10.59 0.61 -24.49
CA TRP A 7 9.79 1.00 -23.32
C TRP A 7 8.49 1.73 -23.69
N ALA A 8 8.47 2.50 -24.77
CA ALA A 8 7.28 3.21 -25.22
C ALA A 8 6.21 2.27 -25.80
N ALA A 9 6.62 1.16 -26.41
CA ALA A 9 5.70 0.11 -26.86
C ALA A 9 5.17 -0.71 -25.67
N ILE A 10 6.01 -1.01 -24.68
CA ILE A 10 5.60 -1.70 -23.45
C ILE A 10 4.59 -0.86 -22.66
N ASP A 11 4.82 0.45 -22.53
CA ASP A 11 3.86 1.34 -21.85
C ASP A 11 2.49 1.31 -22.53
N LYS A 12 2.44 1.21 -23.86
CA LYS A 12 1.18 1.10 -24.62
C LYS A 12 0.59 -0.30 -24.64
N ASP A 13 1.31 -1.33 -24.15
CA ASP A 13 0.81 -2.71 -24.13
C ASP A 13 -0.42 -2.80 -23.21
N PRO A 14 -1.56 -3.35 -23.68
CA PRO A 14 -2.77 -3.49 -22.88
C PRO A 14 -2.57 -4.26 -21.56
N ARG A 15 -1.64 -5.23 -21.52
CA ARG A 15 -1.30 -6.01 -20.32
C ARG A 15 -0.60 -5.13 -19.29
N PHE A 16 0.33 -4.29 -19.74
CA PHE A 16 1.01 -3.33 -18.87
C PHE A 16 0.01 -2.31 -18.31
N GLN A 17 -0.89 -1.77 -19.15
CA GLN A 17 -1.93 -0.86 -18.68
C GLN A 17 -2.88 -1.51 -17.68
N ALA A 18 -3.24 -2.79 -17.88
CA ALA A 18 -4.03 -3.55 -16.92
C ALA A 18 -3.30 -3.76 -15.58
N LEU A 19 -2.01 -4.13 -15.62
CA LEU A 19 -1.15 -4.24 -14.43
C LEU A 19 -1.08 -2.90 -13.69
N HIS A 20 -0.75 -1.82 -14.41
CA HIS A 20 -0.59 -0.49 -13.86
C HIS A 20 -1.88 -0.02 -13.19
N LYS A 21 -3.03 -0.15 -13.86
CA LYS A 21 -4.34 0.22 -13.29
C LYS A 21 -4.63 -0.56 -12.00
N ARG A 22 -4.47 -1.89 -12.01
CA ARG A 22 -4.74 -2.73 -10.83
C ARG A 22 -3.83 -2.39 -9.65
N LYS A 23 -2.52 -2.30 -9.90
CA LYS A 23 -1.52 -1.98 -8.88
C LYS A 23 -1.78 -0.59 -8.30
N THR A 24 -2.01 0.39 -9.15
CA THR A 24 -2.27 1.78 -8.74
C THR A 24 -3.56 1.86 -7.92
N THR A 25 -4.69 1.30 -8.37
CA THR A 25 -5.94 1.32 -7.58
C THR A 25 -5.76 0.65 -6.22
N PHE A 26 -5.06 -0.48 -6.15
CA PHE A 26 -4.78 -1.16 -4.89
C PHE A 26 -3.92 -0.32 -3.94
N LEU A 27 -2.83 0.25 -4.45
CA LEU A 27 -1.94 1.11 -3.68
C LEU A 27 -2.63 2.39 -3.19
N TRP A 28 -3.43 3.04 -4.03
CA TRP A 28 -4.23 4.19 -3.62
C TRP A 28 -5.24 3.82 -2.53
N GLY A 29 -5.86 2.64 -2.60
CA GLY A 29 -6.74 2.14 -1.55
C GLY A 29 -6.02 2.01 -0.21
N LEU A 30 -4.86 1.34 -0.20
CA LEU A 30 -4.03 1.22 1.01
C LEU A 30 -3.57 2.59 1.52
N MET A 31 -3.19 3.49 0.61
CA MET A 31 -2.73 4.83 0.99
C MET A 31 -3.84 5.66 1.63
N ILE A 32 -5.05 5.67 1.05
CA ILE A 32 -6.19 6.41 1.61
C ILE A 32 -6.57 5.85 2.99
N PHE A 33 -6.61 4.53 3.12
CA PHE A 33 -6.86 3.88 4.41
C PHE A 33 -5.81 4.30 5.45
N SER A 34 -4.52 4.20 5.11
CA SER A 34 -3.43 4.58 6.01
C SER A 34 -3.47 6.07 6.35
N LEU A 35 -3.73 6.95 5.38
CA LEU A 35 -3.88 8.38 5.65
C LEU A 35 -5.00 8.63 6.65
N ILE A 36 -6.19 8.08 6.44
CA ILE A 36 -7.30 8.26 7.38
C ILE A 36 -6.90 7.75 8.76
N TYR A 37 -6.39 6.51 8.83
CA TYR A 37 -6.11 5.86 10.12
C TYR A 37 -5.04 6.59 10.93
N TYR A 38 -3.91 6.96 10.33
CA TYR A 38 -2.80 7.59 11.04
C TYR A 38 -3.10 9.05 11.38
N PHE A 39 -3.88 9.77 10.56
CA PHE A 39 -4.30 11.12 10.90
C PHE A 39 -5.38 11.16 12.00
N LEU A 40 -6.08 10.05 12.27
CA LEU A 40 -6.98 9.98 13.43
C LEU A 40 -6.25 10.17 14.76
N LEU A 41 -4.96 9.86 14.86
CA LEU A 41 -4.20 10.06 16.09
C LEU A 41 -4.03 11.56 16.43
N PRO A 42 -3.41 12.42 15.60
CA PRO A 42 -3.31 13.85 15.90
C PRO A 42 -4.66 14.55 15.93
N ILE A 43 -5.61 14.19 15.05
CA ILE A 43 -6.98 14.74 15.08
C ILE A 43 -7.67 14.34 16.39
N GLY A 44 -7.59 13.08 16.78
CA GLY A 44 -8.12 12.56 18.03
C GLY A 44 -7.52 13.26 19.25
N ALA A 45 -6.20 13.43 19.27
CA ALA A 45 -5.50 14.11 20.35
C ALA A 45 -5.89 15.59 20.47
N ALA A 46 -6.10 16.29 19.35
CA ALA A 46 -6.45 17.70 19.33
C ALA A 46 -7.91 17.98 19.69
N TYR A 47 -8.85 17.17 19.16
CA TYR A 47 -10.29 17.42 19.28
C TYR A 47 -10.98 16.57 20.36
N PHE A 48 -10.39 15.45 20.77
CA PHE A 48 -10.95 14.53 21.76
C PHE A 48 -9.96 14.24 22.92
N PRO A 49 -9.43 15.26 23.60
CA PRO A 49 -8.41 15.08 24.64
C PRO A 49 -8.91 14.25 25.83
N GLU A 50 -10.20 14.30 26.17
CA GLU A 50 -10.77 13.50 27.26
C GLU A 50 -10.72 11.99 26.97
N LEU A 51 -10.96 11.59 25.71
CA LEU A 51 -10.78 10.21 25.28
C LEU A 51 -9.31 9.80 25.37
N PHE A 52 -8.40 10.63 24.85
CA PHE A 52 -6.97 10.32 24.82
C PHE A 52 -6.33 10.27 26.22
N LYS A 53 -6.90 10.96 27.21
CA LYS A 53 -6.49 10.90 28.62
C LYS A 53 -7.16 9.77 29.40
N THR A 54 -8.19 9.13 28.85
CA THR A 54 -8.91 8.05 29.53
C THR A 54 -7.95 6.90 29.81
N LYS A 55 -7.71 6.63 31.10
CA LYS A 55 -6.83 5.56 31.55
C LYS A 55 -7.51 4.21 31.34
N VAL A 56 -6.76 3.27 30.79
CA VAL A 56 -7.20 1.88 30.59
C VAL A 56 -6.64 1.00 31.70
N TRP A 57 -5.32 1.07 31.92
CA TRP A 57 -4.68 0.33 33.02
C TRP A 57 -3.35 0.99 33.43
N GLY A 58 -3.18 1.25 34.73
CA GLY A 58 -1.97 1.90 35.24
C GLY A 58 -1.70 3.26 34.57
N ALA A 59 -0.54 3.38 33.91
CA ALA A 59 -0.16 4.55 33.13
C ALA A 59 -0.64 4.50 31.66
N MET A 60 -1.19 3.37 31.21
CA MET A 60 -1.70 3.19 29.85
C MET A 60 -3.02 3.94 29.68
N ASN A 61 -3.09 4.81 28.67
CA ASN A 61 -4.31 5.49 28.26
C ASN A 61 -4.69 5.12 26.82
N PHE A 62 -5.87 5.55 26.40
CA PHE A 62 -6.37 5.27 25.06
C PHE A 62 -5.44 5.81 23.96
N GLY A 63 -4.84 6.99 24.15
CA GLY A 63 -3.93 7.59 23.17
C GLY A 63 -2.69 6.73 22.92
N ILE A 64 -2.08 6.17 23.98
CA ILE A 64 -0.93 5.27 23.87
C ILE A 64 -1.34 3.97 23.17
N LEU A 65 -2.50 3.40 23.51
CA LEU A 65 -3.00 2.20 22.84
C LEU A 65 -3.25 2.43 21.35
N PHE A 66 -3.82 3.59 20.98
CA PHE A 66 -4.04 3.95 19.60
C PHE A 66 -2.70 4.13 18.86
N ALA A 67 -1.72 4.81 19.46
CA ALA A 67 -0.36 4.91 18.92
C ALA A 67 0.29 3.53 18.70
N LEU A 68 0.11 2.59 19.64
CA LEU A 68 0.61 1.22 19.50
C LEU A 68 -0.10 0.46 18.37
N SER A 69 -1.39 0.67 18.19
CA SER A 69 -2.14 0.04 17.09
C SER A 69 -1.66 0.48 15.71
N GLU A 70 -1.12 1.70 15.55
CA GLU A 70 -0.51 2.14 14.29
C GLU A 70 0.66 1.26 13.86
N PHE A 71 1.45 0.70 14.79
CA PHE A 71 2.52 -0.24 14.42
C PHE A 71 1.96 -1.56 13.89
N VAL A 72 0.90 -2.07 14.52
CA VAL A 72 0.22 -3.30 14.08
C VAL A 72 -0.39 -3.09 12.70
N VAL A 73 -1.00 -1.93 12.46
CA VAL A 73 -1.55 -1.57 11.15
C VAL A 73 -0.45 -1.44 10.09
N ALA A 74 0.71 -0.87 10.43
CA ALA A 74 1.85 -0.80 9.49
C ALA A 74 2.25 -2.19 9.00
N TRP A 75 2.42 -3.14 9.93
CA TRP A 75 2.76 -4.52 9.59
C TRP A 75 1.65 -5.22 8.82
N ALA A 76 0.38 -4.99 9.17
CA ALA A 76 -0.75 -5.53 8.44
C ALA A 76 -0.77 -5.03 6.99
N VAL A 77 -0.59 -3.72 6.77
CA VAL A 77 -0.51 -3.12 5.43
C VAL A 77 0.66 -3.71 4.64
N ALA A 78 1.83 -3.84 5.26
CA ALA A 78 2.99 -4.46 4.61
C ALA A 78 2.71 -5.91 4.21
N PHE A 79 2.13 -6.72 5.10
CA PHE A 79 1.79 -8.12 4.82
C PHE A 79 0.71 -8.25 3.72
N ILE A 80 -0.33 -7.43 3.77
CA ILE A 80 -1.39 -7.41 2.76
C ILE A 80 -0.81 -7.04 1.39
N TYR A 81 0.07 -6.04 1.35
CA TYR A 81 0.74 -5.62 0.13
C TYR A 81 1.63 -6.73 -0.44
N THR A 82 2.52 -7.32 0.37
CA THR A 82 3.45 -8.35 -0.10
C THR A 82 2.72 -9.60 -0.59
N HIS A 83 1.69 -10.05 0.13
CA HIS A 83 0.88 -11.19 -0.29
C HIS A 83 0.15 -10.93 -1.62
N ARG A 84 -0.40 -9.74 -1.82
CA ARG A 84 -1.05 -9.37 -3.09
C ARG A 84 -0.05 -9.25 -4.23
N ALA A 85 1.10 -8.61 -3.99
CA ALA A 85 2.15 -8.42 -4.98
C ALA A 85 2.67 -9.76 -5.51
N ASN A 86 3.06 -10.66 -4.59
CA ASN A 86 3.61 -11.96 -4.93
C ASN A 86 2.63 -12.86 -5.69
N ARG A 87 1.32 -12.72 -5.45
CA ARG A 87 0.30 -13.59 -6.06
C ARG A 87 -0.24 -13.09 -7.39
N GLU A 88 -0.31 -11.78 -7.59
CA GLU A 88 -0.99 -11.19 -8.75
C GLU A 88 -0.02 -10.36 -9.60
N PHE A 89 0.66 -9.38 -9.01
CA PHE A 89 1.46 -8.44 -9.78
C PHE A 89 2.70 -9.09 -10.37
N ASP A 90 3.38 -9.96 -9.61
CA ASP A 90 4.59 -10.63 -10.08
C ASP A 90 4.30 -11.58 -11.26
N ALA A 91 3.16 -12.28 -11.23
CA ALA A 91 2.72 -13.12 -12.34
C ALA A 91 2.47 -12.29 -13.62
N MET A 92 1.77 -11.17 -13.49
CA MET A 92 1.52 -10.25 -14.62
C MET A 92 2.81 -9.65 -15.18
N VAL A 93 3.77 -9.30 -14.31
CA VAL A 93 5.08 -8.78 -14.71
C VAL A 93 5.87 -9.85 -15.47
N ALA A 94 5.89 -11.09 -14.96
CA ALA A 94 6.60 -12.20 -15.60
C ALA A 94 6.12 -12.43 -17.04
N ASP A 95 4.82 -12.33 -17.29
CA ASP A 95 4.25 -12.44 -18.64
C ASP A 95 4.70 -11.32 -19.58
N ILE A 96 4.74 -10.08 -19.10
CA ILE A 96 5.17 -8.91 -19.90
C ILE A 96 6.67 -9.00 -20.18
N VAL A 97 7.48 -9.36 -19.18
CA VAL A 97 8.94 -9.48 -19.32
C VAL A 97 9.33 -10.58 -20.29
N ARG A 98 8.66 -11.73 -20.26
CA ARG A 98 8.91 -12.85 -21.18
C ARG A 98 8.72 -12.44 -22.64
N ASP A 99 7.71 -11.61 -22.92
CA ASP A 99 7.35 -11.23 -24.28
C ASP A 99 7.92 -9.84 -24.67
N ALA A 100 8.76 -9.23 -23.84
CA ALA A 100 9.25 -7.86 -24.00
C ALA A 100 9.98 -7.62 -25.33
N GLU A 101 10.65 -8.65 -25.87
CA GLU A 101 11.37 -8.58 -27.15
C GLU A 101 10.44 -8.65 -28.38
N LEU A 102 9.20 -9.12 -28.18
CA LEU A 102 8.16 -9.22 -29.21
C LEU A 102 7.30 -7.95 -29.29
N ILE A 103 7.29 -7.15 -28.22
CA ILE A 103 6.57 -5.88 -28.15
C ILE A 103 7.40 -4.82 -28.90
N ARG A 104 6.94 -4.40 -30.07
CA ARG A 104 7.62 -3.44 -30.95
C ARG A 104 6.82 -2.18 -31.19
#